data_AF-A0A0F3GNP5-F1
#
_entry.id   AF-A0A0F3GNP5-F1
#
_cell.length_a   1.000
_cell.length_b   1.000
_cell.length_c   1.000
_cell.angle_alpha   90.00
_cell.angle_beta   90.00
_cell.angle_gamma   90.00
#
_symmetry.space_group_name_H-M   'P 1'
#
loop_
_entity.id
_entity.type
_entity.pdbx_description
1 polymer ?
#
loop_
_entity_poly.entity_id
_entity_poly.type
_entity_poly.pdbx_seq_one_letter_code
_entity_poly.pdbx_strand_id
1 'polypeptide(L)'
;MDATIKKILDRLCPLPPKERENYIRKLLYLSGLRKLYFKLKTEVMNMPITIDIDDDEVFSQVFTRGERKGRLEGRLEGRLEGELKGRLEGKLEGELKGRLEGKLEGIKGMLEIKYGSKGLKLMSRVRKIDKVDKLDEFQGLIKESTSVTELKSYLDENV
;
A
#
# COMPACT_ATOMS: atom_id res chain seq x y z
N MET A 1 -31.78 33.93 10.57
CA MET A 1 -31.76 33.25 11.88
C MET A 1 -33.09 32.55 12.07
N ASP A 2 -33.09 31.28 12.48
CA ASP A 2 -34.33 30.56 12.76
C ASP A 2 -34.79 30.94 14.17
N ALA A 3 -35.86 31.72 14.27
CA ALA A 3 -36.37 32.26 15.53
C ALA A 3 -36.68 31.14 16.56
N THR A 4 -36.99 29.94 16.06
CA THR A 4 -37.28 28.77 16.90
C THR A 4 -36.02 28.23 17.58
N ILE A 5 -34.92 28.13 16.83
CA ILE A 5 -33.65 27.61 17.35
C ILE A 5 -33.09 28.54 18.43
N LYS A 6 -33.10 29.84 18.17
CA LYS A 6 -32.63 30.85 19.13
C LYS A 6 -33.40 30.79 20.45
N LYS A 7 -34.74 30.70 20.37
CA LYS A 7 -35.61 30.57 21.55
C LYS A 7 -35.36 29.30 22.36
N ILE A 8 -34.93 28.21 21.72
CA ILE A 8 -34.55 26.96 22.41
C ILE A 8 -33.20 27.15 23.11
N LEU A 9 -32.22 27.72 22.42
CA LEU A 9 -30.88 27.94 22.99
C LEU A 9 -30.91 28.95 24.15
N ASP A 10 -31.71 30.01 24.07
CA ASP A 10 -31.91 30.98 25.15
C ASP A 10 -32.44 30.32 26.43
N ARG A 11 -33.28 29.27 26.29
CA ARG A 11 -33.77 28.47 27.43
C ARG A 11 -32.73 27.54 28.02
N LEU A 12 -31.72 27.17 27.24
CA LEU A 12 -30.61 26.32 27.70
C LEU A 12 -29.48 27.14 28.33
N CYS A 13 -29.38 28.43 28.02
CA CYS A 13 -28.38 29.35 28.57
C CYS A 13 -28.29 29.37 30.11
N PRO A 14 -29.39 29.39 30.88
CA PRO A 14 -29.34 29.44 32.35
C PRO A 14 -28.95 28.11 33.02
N LEU A 15 -28.82 27.01 32.27
CA LEU A 15 -28.50 25.70 32.84
C LEU A 15 -26.99 25.59 33.22
N PRO A 16 -26.65 24.72 34.19
CA PRO A 16 -25.27 24.38 34.50
C PRO A 16 -24.51 23.88 33.25
N PRO A 17 -23.21 24.20 33.08
CA PRO A 17 -22.45 23.88 31.86
C PRO A 17 -22.57 22.41 31.40
N LYS A 18 -22.48 21.46 32.35
CA LYS A 18 -22.57 20.01 32.07
C LYS A 18 -23.95 19.59 31.54
N GLU A 19 -25.03 20.14 32.10
CA GLU A 19 -26.39 19.81 31.67
C GLU A 19 -26.70 20.46 30.33
N ARG A 20 -26.30 21.73 30.17
CA ARG A 20 -26.43 22.49 28.93
C ARG A 20 -25.74 21.79 27.77
N GLU A 21 -24.52 21.30 27.97
CA GLU A 21 -23.76 20.54 26.97
C GLU A 21 -24.52 19.27 26.54
N ASN A 22 -25.07 18.52 27.50
CA ASN A 22 -25.80 17.28 27.21
C ASN A 22 -27.07 17.54 26.37
N TYR A 23 -27.80 18.61 26.67
CA TYR A 23 -28.99 19.01 25.89
C TYR A 23 -28.63 19.54 24.49
N ILE A 24 -27.58 20.36 24.38
CA ILE A 24 -27.07 20.85 23.09
C ILE A 24 -26.62 19.69 22.22
N ARG A 25 -25.90 18.71 22.79
CA ARG A 25 -25.43 17.52 22.08
C ARG A 25 -26.58 16.66 21.56
N LYS A 26 -27.62 16.43 22.39
CA LYS A 26 -28.85 15.76 21.95
C LYS A 26 -29.56 16.53 20.84
N LEU A 27 -29.65 17.86 20.95
CA LEU A 27 -30.24 18.72 19.92
C LEU A 27 -29.47 18.66 18.60
N LEU A 28 -28.14 18.66 18.65
CA LEU A 28 -27.24 18.47 17.50
C LEU A 28 -27.46 17.11 16.84
N TYR A 29 -27.53 16.02 17.61
CA TYR A 29 -27.80 14.69 17.08
C TYR A 29 -29.16 14.60 16.38
N LEU A 30 -30.22 15.14 17.00
CA LEU A 30 -31.56 15.17 16.42
C LEU A 30 -31.64 16.05 15.17
N SER A 31 -30.83 17.11 15.11
CA SER A 31 -30.77 18.01 13.94
C SER A 31 -30.07 17.40 12.72
N GLY A 32 -29.12 16.49 12.94
CA GLY A 32 -28.45 15.73 11.90
C GLY A 32 -29.44 14.88 11.10
N LEU A 33 -30.44 14.31 11.78
CA LEU A 33 -31.49 13.50 11.16
C LEU A 33 -32.46 14.30 10.27
N ARG A 34 -32.45 15.64 10.36
CA ARG A 34 -33.34 16.54 9.60
C ARG A 34 -32.60 17.54 8.70
N LYS A 35 -31.31 17.31 8.42
CA LYS A 35 -30.43 18.24 7.65
C LYS A 35 -30.38 19.67 8.21
N LEU A 36 -30.67 19.85 9.50
CA LEU A 36 -30.67 21.14 10.20
C LEU A 36 -29.37 21.40 10.97
N TYR A 37 -28.43 20.45 10.92
CA TYR A 37 -27.15 20.47 11.64
C TYR A 37 -26.36 21.75 11.44
N PHE A 38 -26.20 22.21 10.19
CA PHE A 38 -25.37 23.37 9.89
C PHE A 38 -25.91 24.66 10.53
N LYS A 39 -27.23 24.89 10.44
CA LYS A 39 -27.89 26.07 11.03
C LYS A 39 -27.81 26.07 12.56
N LEU A 40 -27.98 24.90 13.18
CA LEU A 40 -27.89 24.74 14.64
C LEU A 40 -26.45 24.87 15.14
N LYS A 41 -25.48 24.32 14.42
CA LYS A 41 -24.06 24.45 14.76
C LYS A 41 -23.63 25.92 14.79
N THR A 42 -24.02 26.71 13.77
CA THR A 42 -23.69 28.14 13.72
C THR A 42 -24.31 28.92 14.90
N GLU A 43 -25.57 28.64 15.24
CA GLU A 43 -26.24 29.35 16.35
C GLU A 43 -25.65 28.94 17.72
N VAL A 44 -25.26 27.68 17.88
CA VAL A 44 -24.59 27.18 19.10
C VAL A 44 -23.20 27.79 19.27
N MET A 45 -22.44 27.95 18.18
CA MET A 45 -21.12 28.60 18.20
C MET A 45 -21.19 30.10 18.51
N ASN A 46 -22.35 30.74 18.30
CA ASN A 46 -22.58 32.14 18.66
C ASN A 46 -22.98 32.32 20.14
N MET A 47 -23.08 31.25 20.93
CA MET A 47 -23.38 31.35 22.36
C MET A 47 -22.14 31.79 23.17
N PRO A 48 -22.32 32.62 24.23
CA PRO A 48 -21.23 33.29 24.93
C PRO A 48 -20.30 32.37 25.74
N ILE A 49 -20.60 31.08 25.91
CA ILE A 49 -19.74 30.10 26.59
C ILE A 49 -19.76 28.80 25.80
N THR A 50 -18.96 28.74 24.74
CA THR A 50 -18.49 27.48 24.16
C THR A 50 -17.16 27.15 24.84
N ILE A 51 -17.14 26.13 25.70
CA ILE A 51 -15.85 25.53 26.07
C ILE A 51 -15.40 24.81 24.81
N ASP A 52 -14.49 25.44 24.07
CA ASP A 52 -13.86 24.79 22.93
C ASP A 52 -12.91 23.74 23.49
N ILE A 53 -13.22 22.46 23.26
CA ILE A 53 -12.44 21.34 23.77
C ILE A 53 -11.03 21.37 23.15
N ASP A 54 -10.89 22.01 21.98
CA ASP A 54 -9.62 22.23 21.31
C ASP A 54 -8.76 23.32 22.02
N ASP A 55 -9.37 24.29 22.71
CA ASP A 55 -8.67 25.36 23.46
C ASP A 55 -8.51 25.07 24.97
N ASP A 56 -9.00 23.92 25.44
CA ASP A 56 -8.87 23.55 26.85
C ASP A 56 -7.43 23.08 27.16
N GLU A 57 -6.79 23.76 28.12
CA GLU A 57 -5.38 23.57 28.51
C GLU A 57 -5.10 22.14 29.02
N VAL A 58 -6.10 21.45 29.58
CA VAL A 58 -5.98 20.07 30.07
C VAL A 58 -6.07 19.07 28.92
N PHE A 59 -6.99 19.29 27.98
CA PHE A 59 -7.19 18.37 26.85
C PHE A 59 -6.17 18.56 25.73
N SER A 60 -5.64 19.76 25.53
CA SER A 60 -4.54 20.07 24.59
C SER A 60 -3.35 19.11 24.75
N GLN A 61 -3.00 18.76 25.98
CA GLN A 61 -1.90 17.84 26.28
C GLN A 61 -2.22 16.40 25.83
N VAL A 62 -3.48 15.98 25.99
CA VAL A 62 -3.94 14.64 25.59
C VAL A 62 -3.92 14.51 24.07
N PHE A 63 -4.39 15.51 23.34
CA PHE A 63 -4.34 15.56 21.88
C PHE A 63 -2.90 15.58 21.36
N THR A 64 -2.05 16.46 21.92
CA THR A 64 -0.63 16.54 21.55
C THR A 64 0.09 15.20 21.79
N ARG A 65 -0.23 14.52 22.90
CA ARG A 65 0.33 13.19 23.21
C ARG A 65 -0.19 12.11 22.28
N GLY A 66 -1.49 12.14 21.95
CA GLY A 66 -2.13 11.24 20.99
C GLY A 66 -1.53 11.38 19.59
N GLU A 67 -1.37 12.60 19.10
CA GLU A 67 -0.79 12.88 17.79
C GLU A 67 0.68 12.45 17.73
N ARG A 68 1.48 12.76 18.76
CA ARG A 68 2.88 12.31 18.85
C ARG A 68 2.98 10.79 18.85
N LYS A 69 2.12 10.11 19.63
CA LYS A 69 2.13 8.65 19.72
C LYS A 69 1.70 8.01 18.39
N GLY A 70 0.62 8.48 17.80
CA GLY A 70 0.13 8.00 16.50
C GLY A 70 1.12 8.25 15.35
N ARG A 71 1.81 9.40 15.33
CA ARG A 71 2.87 9.67 14.36
C ARG A 71 4.09 8.77 14.56
N LEU A 72 4.47 8.49 15.81
CA LEU A 72 5.60 7.61 16.12
C LEU A 72 5.30 6.16 15.70
N GLU A 73 4.12 5.66 16.09
CA GLU A 73 3.64 4.31 15.76
C GLU A 73 3.49 4.14 14.25
N GLY A 74 2.79 5.04 13.57
CA GLY A 74 2.60 4.97 12.13
C GLY A 74 3.91 5.08 11.33
N ARG A 75 4.90 5.84 11.81
CA ARG A 75 6.23 5.91 11.18
C ARG A 75 7.03 4.62 11.39
N LEU A 76 6.96 4.03 12.58
CA LEU A 76 7.63 2.77 12.89
C LEU A 76 7.04 1.62 12.07
N GLU A 77 5.72 1.49 12.07
CA GLU A 77 5.01 0.45 11.30
C GLU A 77 5.23 0.62 9.81
N GLY A 78 5.02 1.83 9.27
CA GLY A 78 5.20 2.09 7.84
C GLY A 78 6.64 1.85 7.36
N ARG A 79 7.63 2.17 8.20
CA ARG A 79 9.05 1.90 7.88
C ARG A 79 9.37 0.42 7.94
N LEU A 80 8.93 -0.29 8.98
CA LEU A 80 9.16 -1.72 9.13
C LEU A 80 8.51 -2.48 7.98
N GLU A 81 7.23 -2.21 7.68
CA GLU A 81 6.54 -2.87 6.57
C GLU A 81 7.17 -2.54 5.21
N GLY A 82 7.51 -1.28 4.97
CA GLY A 82 8.13 -0.85 3.72
C GLY A 82 9.51 -1.48 3.49
N GLU A 83 10.35 -1.51 4.53
CA GLU A 83 11.68 -2.13 4.45
C GLU A 83 11.58 -3.65 4.29
N LEU A 84 10.66 -4.32 4.98
CA LEU A 84 10.49 -5.78 4.88
C LEU A 84 9.96 -6.19 3.50
N LYS A 85 8.89 -5.54 3.02
CA LYS A 85 8.30 -5.83 1.70
C LYS A 85 9.29 -5.52 0.59
N GLY A 86 9.88 -4.32 0.59
CA GLY A 86 10.84 -3.91 -0.44
C GLY A 86 12.09 -4.78 -0.48
N ARG A 87 12.60 -5.22 0.69
CA ARG A 87 13.77 -6.11 0.74
C ARG A 87 13.44 -7.53 0.30
N LEU A 88 12.27 -8.06 0.66
CA LEU A 88 11.86 -9.40 0.23
C LEU A 88 11.59 -9.45 -1.28
N GLU A 89 10.80 -8.52 -1.79
CA GLU A 89 10.48 -8.43 -3.22
C GLU A 89 11.74 -8.18 -4.05
N GLY A 90 12.57 -7.20 -3.65
CA GLY A 90 13.81 -6.88 -4.36
C GLY A 90 14.81 -8.05 -4.36
N LYS A 91 14.90 -8.81 -3.26
CA LYS A 91 15.76 -10.01 -3.21
C LYS A 91 15.22 -11.14 -4.08
N LEU A 92 13.93 -11.46 -3.98
CA LEU A 92 13.31 -12.52 -4.78
C LEU A 92 13.40 -12.22 -6.27
N GLU A 93 13.06 -11.00 -6.68
CA GLU A 93 13.19 -10.60 -8.09
C GLU A 93 14.64 -10.60 -8.56
N GLY A 94 15.56 -10.08 -7.74
CA GLY A 94 16.98 -10.03 -8.07
C GLY A 94 17.59 -11.43 -8.21
N GLU A 95 17.28 -12.35 -7.29
CA GLU A 95 17.74 -13.73 -7.35
C GLU A 95 17.16 -14.49 -8.54
N LEU A 96 15.87 -14.31 -8.85
CA LEU A 96 15.25 -14.96 -10.02
C LEU A 96 15.83 -14.43 -11.33
N LYS A 97 15.94 -13.11 -11.48
CA LYS A 97 16.53 -12.48 -12.69
C LYS A 97 17.99 -12.89 -12.85
N GLY A 98 18.79 -12.79 -11.79
CA GLY A 98 20.20 -13.19 -11.83
C GLY A 98 20.40 -14.67 -12.15
N ARG A 99 19.55 -15.56 -11.60
CA ARG A 99 19.60 -17.00 -11.92
C ARG A 99 19.23 -17.28 -13.38
N LEU A 100 18.23 -16.60 -13.92
CA LEU A 100 17.86 -16.72 -15.34
C LEU A 100 18.97 -16.21 -16.27
N GLU A 101 19.52 -15.03 -15.99
CA GLU A 101 20.61 -14.43 -16.77
C GLU A 101 21.86 -15.32 -16.76
N GLY A 102 22.27 -15.79 -15.57
CA GLY A 102 23.42 -16.69 -15.43
C GLY A 102 23.24 -18.02 -16.16
N LYS A 103 22.02 -18.58 -16.17
CA LYS A 103 21.72 -19.81 -16.94
C LYS A 103 21.78 -19.56 -18.44
N LEU A 104 21.22 -18.46 -18.92
CA LEU A 104 21.28 -18.08 -20.34
C LEU A 104 22.72 -17.86 -20.81
N GLU A 105 23.55 -17.24 -19.97
CA GLU A 105 24.96 -17.03 -20.27
C GLU A 105 25.75 -18.35 -20.28
N GLY A 106 25.46 -19.26 -19.34
CA GLY A 106 26.00 -20.62 -19.34
C GLY A 106 25.61 -21.42 -20.59
N ILE A 107 24.34 -21.35 -21.00
CA ILE A 107 23.85 -21.99 -22.24
C ILE A 107 24.56 -21.40 -23.45
N LYS A 108 24.71 -20.08 -23.51
CA LYS A 108 25.44 -19.39 -24.58
C LYS A 108 26.87 -19.93 -24.70
N GLY A 109 27.59 -20.02 -23.58
CA GLY A 109 28.94 -20.57 -23.54
C GLY A 109 28.99 -22.04 -23.99
N MET A 110 28.08 -22.89 -23.52
CA MET A 110 28.04 -24.29 -23.95
C MET A 110 27.74 -24.46 -25.44
N LEU A 111 26.80 -23.67 -25.97
CA LEU A 111 26.45 -23.68 -27.39
C LEU A 111 27.61 -23.17 -28.27
N GLU A 112 28.33 -22.16 -27.81
CA GLU A 112 29.52 -21.63 -28.48
C GLU A 112 30.64 -22.67 -28.51
N ILE A 113 30.91 -23.33 -27.39
CA ILE A 113 31.96 -24.37 -27.28
C ILE A 113 31.64 -25.58 -28.16
N LYS A 114 30.39 -26.08 -28.12
CA LYS A 114 30.05 -27.37 -28.75
C LYS A 114 29.59 -27.25 -30.21
N TYR A 115 28.93 -26.14 -30.58
CA TYR A 115 28.29 -25.98 -31.88
C TYR A 115 28.68 -24.67 -32.61
N GLY A 116 29.53 -23.85 -32.00
CA GLY A 116 30.02 -22.60 -32.59
C GLY A 116 28.92 -21.66 -33.05
N SER A 117 29.08 -21.12 -34.26
CA SER A 117 28.13 -20.15 -34.85
C SER A 117 26.73 -20.72 -35.12
N LYS A 118 26.60 -22.04 -35.32
CA LYS A 118 25.29 -22.69 -35.51
C LYS A 118 24.49 -22.74 -34.21
N GLY A 119 25.17 -22.97 -33.07
CA GLY A 119 24.56 -22.94 -31.74
C GLY A 119 24.11 -21.54 -31.33
N LEU A 120 24.92 -20.51 -31.60
CA LEU A 120 24.58 -19.12 -31.28
C LEU A 120 23.29 -18.61 -31.94
N LYS A 121 22.92 -19.13 -33.12
CA LYS A 121 21.64 -18.77 -33.76
C LYS A 121 20.42 -19.19 -32.94
N LEU A 122 20.55 -20.25 -32.14
CA LEU A 122 19.48 -20.77 -31.28
C LEU A 122 19.24 -19.88 -30.05
N MET A 123 20.19 -19.02 -29.65
CA MET A 123 20.03 -18.13 -28.50
C MET A 123 18.84 -17.18 -28.62
N SER A 124 18.47 -16.80 -29.84
CA SER A 124 17.28 -15.97 -30.10
C SER A 124 15.98 -16.64 -29.66
N ARG A 125 15.95 -17.98 -29.66
CA ARG A 125 14.84 -18.81 -29.19
C ARG A 125 14.95 -19.13 -27.71
N VAL A 126 16.16 -19.48 -27.23
CA VAL A 126 16.40 -19.78 -25.82
C VAL A 126 16.00 -18.60 -24.92
N ARG A 127 16.23 -17.36 -25.36
CA ARG A 127 15.82 -16.14 -24.62
C ARG A 127 14.30 -15.97 -24.45
N LYS A 128 13.49 -16.69 -25.22
CA LYS A 128 12.02 -16.68 -25.10
C LYS A 128 11.51 -17.69 -24.07
N ILE A 129 12.39 -18.50 -23.48
CA ILE A 129 12.02 -19.48 -22.48
C ILE A 129 12.08 -18.81 -21.11
N ASP A 130 10.91 -18.58 -20.53
CA ASP A 130 10.77 -17.88 -19.24
C ASP A 130 10.90 -18.86 -18.05
N LYS A 131 10.78 -20.17 -18.30
CA LYS A 131 10.81 -21.21 -17.27
C LYS A 131 12.23 -21.74 -17.03
N VAL A 132 12.69 -21.59 -15.78
CA VAL A 132 14.00 -22.04 -15.28
C VAL A 132 14.21 -23.55 -15.46
N ASP A 133 13.16 -24.36 -15.34
CA ASP A 133 13.23 -25.83 -15.46
C ASP A 133 13.49 -26.28 -16.91
N LYS A 134 12.82 -25.64 -17.87
CA LYS A 134 13.02 -25.91 -19.31
C LYS A 134 14.44 -25.54 -19.76
N LEU A 135 15.04 -24.52 -19.15
CA LEU A 135 16.43 -24.16 -19.41
C LEU A 135 17.42 -25.23 -18.87
N ASP A 136 17.08 -25.92 -17.76
CA ASP A 136 17.90 -27.02 -17.24
C ASP A 136 17.80 -28.26 -18.13
N GLU A 137 16.59 -28.61 -18.57
CA GLU A 137 16.38 -29.68 -19.55
C GLU A 137 17.16 -29.40 -20.84
N PHE A 138 17.10 -28.15 -21.33
CA PHE A 138 17.86 -27.73 -22.50
C PHE A 138 19.39 -27.80 -22.29
N GLN A 139 19.90 -27.45 -21.10
CA GLN A 139 21.31 -27.67 -20.76
C GLN A 139 21.69 -29.15 -20.75
N GLY A 140 20.82 -30.03 -20.26
CA GLY A 140 21.00 -31.48 -20.33
C GLY A 140 21.09 -31.98 -21.76
N LEU A 141 20.15 -31.54 -22.61
CA LEU A 141 20.15 -31.87 -24.04
C LEU A 141 21.42 -31.38 -24.73
N ILE A 142 21.93 -30.18 -24.42
CA ILE A 142 23.20 -29.69 -24.98
C ILE A 142 24.37 -30.63 -24.64
N LYS A 143 24.38 -31.27 -23.47
CA LYS A 143 25.44 -32.21 -23.07
C LYS A 143 25.33 -33.53 -23.83
N GLU A 144 24.12 -34.07 -24.00
CA GLU A 144 23.88 -35.38 -24.60
C GLU A 144 23.85 -35.35 -26.15
N SER A 145 23.23 -34.34 -26.75
CA SER A 145 23.03 -34.29 -28.19
C SER A 145 24.34 -34.05 -28.94
N THR A 146 24.50 -34.66 -30.10
CA THR A 146 25.63 -34.39 -31.03
C THR A 146 25.22 -33.51 -32.21
N SER A 147 23.91 -33.27 -32.40
CA SER A 147 23.38 -32.50 -33.53
C SER A 147 22.63 -31.23 -33.11
N VAL A 148 22.83 -30.16 -33.88
CA VAL A 148 22.14 -28.87 -33.73
C VAL A 148 20.66 -28.97 -34.12
N THR A 149 20.28 -29.99 -34.90
CA THR A 149 18.88 -30.18 -35.37
C THR A 149 17.94 -30.59 -34.25
N GLU A 150 18.38 -31.44 -33.32
CA GLU A 150 17.60 -31.89 -32.16
C GLU A 150 17.37 -30.76 -31.15
N LEU A 151 18.38 -29.91 -30.95
CA LEU A 151 18.24 -28.71 -30.13
C LEU A 151 17.24 -27.72 -30.74
N LYS A 152 17.21 -27.63 -32.07
CA LYS A 152 16.28 -26.75 -32.77
C LYS A 152 14.83 -27.24 -32.66
N SER A 153 14.58 -28.55 -32.79
CA SER A 153 13.23 -29.12 -32.63
C SER A 153 12.70 -28.96 -31.21
N TYR A 154 13.53 -29.23 -30.19
CA TYR A 154 13.12 -29.02 -28.80
C TYR A 154 12.75 -27.54 -28.51
N LEU A 155 13.53 -26.61 -29.07
CA LEU A 155 13.24 -25.17 -28.97
C LEU A 155 12.01 -24.74 -29.78
N ASP A 156 11.64 -25.46 -30.85
CA ASP A 156 10.41 -25.20 -31.61
C ASP A 156 9.15 -25.67 -30.86
N GLU A 157 9.26 -26.70 -30.02
CA GLU A 157 8.14 -27.22 -29.22
C GLU A 157 7.95 -26.47 -27.89
N ASN A 158 8.97 -25.77 -27.40
CA ASN A 158 9.00 -25.20 -26.04
C ASN A 158 8.99 -23.68 -25.94
N VAL A 159 9.07 -22.97 -27.08
CA VAL A 159 8.98 -21.51 -27.24
C VAL A 159 7.59 -21.12 -27.72
#